data_AF-A0A7C2ZY38-F1
#
_entry.id   AF-A0A7C2ZY38-F1
#
_cell.length_a   1.000
_cell.length_b   1.000
_cell.length_c   1.000
_cell.angle_alpha   90.00
_cell.angle_beta   90.00
_cell.angle_gamma   90.00
#
_symmetry.space_group_name_H-M   'P 1'
#
loop_
_entity.id
_entity.type
_entity.pdbx_description
1 polymer ?
#
loop_
_entity_poly.entity_id
_entity_poly.type
_entity_poly.pdbx_seq_one_letter_code
_entity_poly.pdbx_strand_id
1 'polypeptide(L)'
;MYKTYSVTRRQLLKGAAAVAAFTIVPRRVLGGAGNTPPSETFGAALIGCGGRGNGTFEGLGKGVEKRAICDVRFVGKVDNKMVYTDFRRVLERKDIDLVAIATPPHWHALISIAAMEAGKDVLCEKPMTRFIAEGRAVVEAAKRYKRIFQIGTYGRFGSSKNPGNILTHKIMRSGLLKDCKGVHIKR
;
A
#
# COMPACT_ATOMS: atom_id res chain seq x y z
N MET A 1 -69.52 -12.76 0.78
CA MET A 1 -68.86 -13.00 2.08
C MET A 1 -67.40 -12.55 1.96
N TYR A 2 -67.06 -11.32 2.36
CA TYR A 2 -65.69 -10.79 2.25
C TYR A 2 -64.99 -10.88 3.60
N LYS A 3 -63.87 -11.60 3.67
CA LYS A 3 -63.08 -11.78 4.88
C LYS A 3 -62.05 -10.64 4.96
N THR A 4 -62.24 -9.72 5.90
CA THR A 4 -61.28 -8.64 6.15
C THR A 4 -60.13 -9.15 7.01
N TYR A 5 -58.91 -9.08 6.48
CA TYR A 5 -57.69 -9.42 7.21
C TYR A 5 -57.20 -8.17 7.96
N SER A 6 -57.35 -8.13 9.29
CA SER A 6 -56.83 -7.03 10.12
C SER A 6 -55.37 -7.29 10.49
N VAL A 7 -54.44 -6.52 9.92
CA VAL A 7 -53.04 -6.51 10.35
C VAL A 7 -52.96 -5.90 11.75
N THR A 8 -52.42 -6.65 12.72
CA THR A 8 -52.32 -6.16 14.09
C THR A 8 -51.07 -5.29 14.29
N ARG A 9 -51.14 -4.27 15.15
CA ARG A 9 -49.99 -3.38 15.48
C ARG A 9 -48.74 -4.16 15.89
N ARG A 10 -48.91 -5.31 16.55
CA ARG A 10 -47.80 -6.21 16.94
C ARG A 10 -47.13 -6.89 15.73
N GLN A 11 -47.87 -7.21 14.67
CA GLN A 11 -47.30 -7.72 13.42
C GLN A 11 -46.53 -6.61 12.68
N LEU A 12 -47.06 -5.38 12.68
CA LEU A 12 -46.36 -4.21 12.13
C LEU A 12 -45.04 -3.93 12.85
N LEU A 13 -45.05 -3.93 14.19
CA LEU A 13 -43.85 -3.69 15.01
C LEU A 13 -42.81 -4.81 14.85
N LYS A 14 -43.24 -6.07 14.71
CA LYS A 14 -42.34 -7.19 14.40
C LYS A 14 -41.71 -7.06 13.01
N GLY A 15 -42.47 -6.58 12.01
CA GLY A 15 -41.94 -6.29 10.68
C GLY A 15 -40.95 -5.11 10.67
N ALA A 16 -41.27 -4.04 11.40
CA ALA A 16 -40.42 -2.84 11.48
C ALA A 16 -39.06 -3.10 12.17
N ALA A 17 -39.02 -3.94 13.21
CA ALA A 17 -37.78 -4.32 13.88
C ALA A 17 -36.83 -5.12 12.95
N ALA A 18 -37.39 -5.94 12.06
CA ALA A 18 -36.60 -6.72 11.08
C ALA A 18 -35.96 -5.83 10.00
N VAL A 19 -36.61 -4.72 9.62
CA VAL A 19 -36.06 -3.75 8.64
C VAL A 19 -34.99 -2.86 9.27
N ALA A 20 -35.16 -2.46 10.53
CA ALA A 20 -34.18 -1.63 11.23
C ALA A 20 -32.83 -2.33 11.43
N ALA A 21 -32.81 -3.66 11.60
CA ALA A 21 -31.58 -4.44 11.74
C ALA A 21 -30.66 -4.37 10.52
N PHE A 22 -31.19 -4.16 9.31
CA PHE A 22 -30.40 -3.97 8.08
C PHE A 22 -29.82 -2.55 7.92
N THR A 23 -30.23 -1.59 8.75
CA THR A 23 -29.81 -0.18 8.62
C THR A 23 -28.61 0.20 9.48
N ILE A 24 -28.19 -0.67 10.41
CA ILE A 24 -26.96 -0.47 11.19
C ILE A 24 -25.78 -1.10 10.45
N VAL A 25 -25.49 -0.58 9.26
CA VAL A 25 -24.25 -0.89 8.56
C VAL A 25 -23.25 0.22 8.91
N PRO A 26 -22.07 -0.09 9.49
CA PRO A 26 -21.08 0.93 9.84
C PRO A 26 -20.77 1.82 8.65
N ARG A 27 -20.70 3.15 8.85
CA ARG A 27 -20.51 4.15 7.78
C ARG A 27 -19.29 3.90 6.87
N ARG A 28 -18.29 3.13 7.34
CA ARG A 28 -17.16 2.64 6.53
C ARG A 28 -17.59 1.68 5.42
N VAL A 29 -18.59 0.83 5.65
CA VAL A 29 -19.04 -0.21 4.71
C VAL A 29 -19.79 0.37 3.51
N LEU A 30 -20.49 1.50 3.69
CA LEU A 30 -21.27 2.14 2.63
C LEU A 30 -20.48 3.18 1.81
N GLY A 31 -19.17 3.35 2.05
CA GLY A 31 -18.33 4.17 1.18
C GLY A 31 -18.76 5.64 1.04
N GLY A 32 -19.07 6.31 2.17
CA GLY A 32 -19.45 7.72 2.15
C GLY A 32 -18.31 8.66 1.73
N ALA A 33 -18.65 9.86 1.25
CA ALA A 33 -17.68 10.87 0.81
C ALA A 33 -16.51 11.04 1.80
N GLY A 34 -15.29 10.77 1.33
CA GLY A 34 -14.06 10.84 2.12
C GLY A 34 -13.58 9.53 2.75
N ASN A 35 -14.36 8.43 2.67
CA ASN A 35 -13.94 7.10 3.14
C ASN A 35 -13.83 6.12 1.98
N THR A 36 -12.70 5.40 1.92
CA THR A 36 -12.52 4.28 1.00
C THR A 36 -13.34 3.08 1.51
N PRO A 37 -14.24 2.49 0.71
CA PRO A 37 -14.95 1.27 1.07
C PRO A 37 -13.97 0.13 1.41
N PRO A 38 -14.29 -0.78 2.35
CA PRO A 38 -13.44 -1.93 2.69
C PRO A 38 -13.10 -2.85 1.51
N SER A 39 -13.93 -2.87 0.46
CA SER A 39 -13.65 -3.62 -0.78
C SER A 39 -12.56 -2.98 -1.63
N GLU A 40 -12.26 -1.70 -1.40
CA GLU A 40 -11.25 -0.92 -2.10
C GLU A 40 -10.03 -0.63 -1.21
N THR A 41 -9.92 -1.28 -0.04
CA THR A 41 -8.73 -1.20 0.80
C THR A 41 -7.80 -2.38 0.58
N PHE A 42 -6.50 -2.10 0.57
CA PHE A 42 -5.45 -3.12 0.53
C PHE A 42 -4.82 -3.29 1.90
N GLY A 43 -4.60 -4.54 2.31
CA GLY A 43 -3.78 -4.85 3.47
C GLY A 43 -2.30 -4.73 3.13
N ALA A 44 -1.52 -4.05 3.97
CA ALA A 44 -0.10 -3.85 3.73
C ALA A 44 0.77 -4.05 4.96
N ALA A 45 2.04 -4.33 4.72
CA ALA A 45 3.05 -4.40 5.76
C ALA A 45 4.25 -3.49 5.51
N LEU A 46 4.83 -3.00 6.61
CA LEU A 46 6.11 -2.29 6.60
C LEU A 46 7.22 -3.24 7.05
N ILE A 47 8.23 -3.47 6.22
CA ILE A 47 9.43 -4.25 6.54
C ILE A 47 10.62 -3.28 6.59
N GLY A 48 11.18 -3.09 7.79
CA GLY A 48 12.16 -2.05 8.09
C GLY A 48 11.50 -0.80 8.63
N CYS A 49 11.46 -0.66 9.95
CA CYS A 49 10.80 0.44 10.66
C CYS A 49 11.77 1.56 11.06
N GLY A 50 12.87 1.73 10.30
CA GLY A 50 13.88 2.77 10.54
C GLY A 50 13.36 4.17 10.21
N GLY A 51 14.25 5.18 10.19
CA GLY A 51 13.85 6.58 9.96
C GLY A 51 13.08 6.83 8.65
N ARG A 52 13.33 6.02 7.61
CA ARG A 52 12.61 6.08 6.33
C ARG A 52 11.34 5.22 6.27
N GLY A 53 11.12 4.33 7.23
CA GLY A 53 10.08 3.30 7.18
C GLY A 53 8.68 3.87 7.01
N ASN A 54 8.28 4.79 7.90
CA ASN A 54 6.93 5.39 7.83
C ASN A 54 6.70 6.17 6.53
N GLY A 55 7.64 7.00 6.10
CA GLY A 55 7.52 7.73 4.84
C GLY A 55 7.46 6.83 3.61
N THR A 56 8.09 5.64 3.67
CA THR A 56 7.98 4.63 2.62
C THR A 56 6.60 4.00 2.59
N PHE A 57 6.08 3.63 3.77
CA PHE A 57 4.73 3.09 3.88
C PHE A 57 3.67 4.09 3.42
N GLU A 58 3.80 5.37 3.79
CA GLU A 58 2.93 6.45 3.32
C GLU A 58 2.96 6.63 1.79
N GLY A 59 4.09 6.27 1.16
CA GLY A 59 4.24 6.26 -0.29
C GLY A 59 3.35 5.26 -1.03
N LEU A 60 2.75 4.30 -0.32
CA LEU A 60 1.75 3.38 -0.87
C LEU A 60 0.42 4.08 -1.22
N GLY A 61 0.19 5.28 -0.65
CA GLY A 61 -0.98 6.09 -0.94
C GLY A 61 -2.18 5.82 -0.02
N LYS A 62 -3.35 6.30 -0.45
CA LYS A 62 -4.61 6.17 0.29
C LYS A 62 -5.24 4.80 0.04
N GLY A 63 -6.14 4.37 0.93
CA GLY A 63 -6.80 3.06 0.83
C GLY A 63 -5.91 1.88 1.21
N VAL A 64 -4.81 2.12 1.93
CA VAL A 64 -3.88 1.09 2.37
C VAL A 64 -3.88 1.00 3.90
N GLU A 65 -4.21 -0.18 4.41
CA GLU A 65 -4.26 -0.48 5.84
C GLU A 65 -2.97 -1.15 6.30
N LYS A 66 -2.30 -0.58 7.31
CA LYS A 66 -1.12 -1.20 7.92
C LYS A 66 -1.56 -2.36 8.81
N ARG A 67 -1.27 -3.59 8.37
CA ARG A 67 -1.64 -4.84 9.07
C ARG A 67 -0.45 -5.53 9.72
N ALA A 68 0.77 -5.19 9.32
CA ALA A 68 1.98 -5.67 9.98
C ALA A 68 3.12 -4.64 9.94
N ILE A 69 3.99 -4.74 10.94
CA ILE A 69 5.31 -4.11 10.97
C ILE A 69 6.35 -5.18 11.28
N CYS A 70 7.50 -5.09 10.61
CA CYS A 70 8.59 -6.04 10.77
C CYS A 70 9.93 -5.32 10.91
N ASP A 71 10.64 -5.58 12.00
CA ASP A 71 11.98 -5.06 12.23
C ASP A 71 12.71 -5.90 13.28
N VAL A 72 14.00 -6.13 13.09
CA VAL A 72 14.85 -6.88 14.04
C VAL A 72 14.92 -6.22 15.41
N ARG A 73 14.64 -4.91 15.52
CA ARG A 73 14.59 -4.18 16.80
C ARG A 73 13.40 -4.55 17.69
N PHE A 74 12.43 -5.30 17.16
CA PHE A 74 11.26 -5.74 17.92
C PHE A 74 11.46 -7.06 18.66
N VAL A 75 12.70 -7.54 18.81
CA VAL A 75 13.01 -8.69 19.67
C VAL A 75 12.44 -8.46 21.08
N GLY A 76 11.73 -9.47 21.59
CA GLY A 76 11.01 -9.40 22.87
C GLY A 76 9.65 -8.67 22.82
N LYS A 77 9.23 -8.14 21.66
CA LYS A 77 7.95 -7.42 21.46
C LYS A 77 7.08 -8.05 20.35
N VAL A 78 7.45 -9.24 19.88
CA VAL A 78 6.75 -9.97 18.83
C VAL A 78 5.42 -10.50 19.36
N ASP A 79 4.34 -10.25 18.63
CA ASP A 79 3.01 -10.75 18.95
C ASP A 79 2.46 -11.73 17.90
N ASN A 80 3.21 -11.97 16.81
CA ASN A 80 2.81 -12.77 15.65
C ASN A 80 1.43 -12.36 15.07
N LYS A 81 1.06 -11.08 15.25
CA LYS A 81 -0.19 -10.50 14.76
C LYS A 81 0.10 -9.19 14.04
N MET A 82 0.60 -8.18 14.74
CA MET A 82 0.96 -6.88 14.18
C MET A 82 2.47 -6.70 14.09
N VAL A 83 3.23 -7.23 15.04
CA VAL A 83 4.66 -6.97 15.21
C VAL A 83 5.46 -8.25 14.98
N TYR A 84 6.41 -8.17 14.06
CA TYR A 84 7.25 -9.28 13.64
C TYR A 84 8.73 -8.89 13.66
N THR A 85 9.60 -9.88 13.86
CA THR A 85 11.06 -9.74 13.66
C THR A 85 11.54 -10.44 12.40
N ASP A 86 10.75 -11.39 11.89
CA ASP A 86 11.05 -12.16 10.68
C ASP A 86 10.04 -11.82 9.57
N PHE A 87 10.54 -11.27 8.47
CA PHE A 87 9.69 -10.86 7.36
C PHE A 87 9.01 -12.05 6.68
N ARG A 88 9.58 -13.26 6.76
CA ARG A 88 8.99 -14.46 6.14
C ARG A 88 7.61 -14.78 6.72
N ARG A 89 7.43 -14.56 8.03
CA ARG A 89 6.12 -14.68 8.71
C ARG A 89 5.10 -13.66 8.23
N VAL A 90 5.56 -12.45 7.88
CA VAL A 90 4.70 -11.44 7.25
C VAL A 90 4.31 -11.87 5.84
N LEU A 91 5.21 -12.52 5.10
CA LEU A 91 4.92 -12.99 3.74
C LEU A 91 3.93 -14.17 3.72
N GLU A 92 3.86 -14.99 4.77
CA GLU A 92 2.88 -16.09 4.92
C GLU A 92 1.42 -15.60 5.07
N ARG A 93 1.22 -14.33 5.44
CA ARG A 93 -0.11 -13.78 5.69
C ARG A 93 -0.89 -13.54 4.40
N LYS A 94 -2.11 -14.08 4.35
CA LYS A 94 -3.06 -13.93 3.23
C LYS A 94 -3.80 -12.60 3.21
N ASP A 95 -3.82 -11.89 4.33
CA ASP A 95 -4.50 -10.61 4.49
C ASP A 95 -3.60 -9.41 4.17
N ILE A 96 -2.41 -9.66 3.60
CA ILE A 96 -1.48 -8.63 3.13
C ILE A 96 -1.41 -8.76 1.61
N ASP A 97 -1.71 -7.70 0.90
CA ASP A 97 -1.66 -7.62 -0.55
C ASP A 97 -0.32 -7.03 -1.03
N LEU A 98 0.28 -6.16 -0.23
CA LEU A 98 1.48 -5.40 -0.60
C LEU A 98 2.42 -5.10 0.56
N VAL A 99 3.71 -4.91 0.25
CA VAL A 99 4.76 -4.62 1.23
C VAL A 99 5.54 -3.35 0.88
N ALA A 100 5.77 -2.52 1.90
CA ALA A 100 6.73 -1.43 1.87
C ALA A 100 8.06 -1.90 2.50
N ILE A 101 9.14 -1.89 1.73
CA ILE A 101 10.47 -2.33 2.15
C ILE A 101 11.36 -1.11 2.35
N ALA A 102 11.78 -0.88 3.58
CA ALA A 102 12.66 0.21 4.00
C ALA A 102 13.80 -0.29 4.91
N THR A 103 14.33 -1.46 4.60
CA THR A 103 15.50 -2.06 5.26
C THR A 103 16.80 -1.43 4.74
N PRO A 104 17.98 -1.81 5.26
CA PRO A 104 19.23 -1.50 4.59
C PRO A 104 19.28 -2.09 3.16
N PRO A 105 20.00 -1.45 2.22
CA PRO A 105 19.89 -1.75 0.78
C PRO A 105 20.37 -3.14 0.37
N HIS A 106 21.23 -3.78 1.17
CA HIS A 106 21.68 -5.15 0.92
C HIS A 106 20.60 -6.22 1.16
N TRP A 107 19.46 -5.86 1.79
CA TRP A 107 18.32 -6.76 2.00
C TRP A 107 17.20 -6.57 0.98
N HIS A 108 17.19 -5.45 0.25
CA HIS A 108 16.08 -5.07 -0.62
C HIS A 108 15.74 -6.12 -1.67
N ALA A 109 16.74 -6.63 -2.41
CA ALA A 109 16.49 -7.59 -3.47
C ALA A 109 15.90 -8.89 -2.94
N LEU A 110 16.51 -9.46 -1.89
CA LEU A 110 16.05 -10.70 -1.26
C LEU A 110 14.58 -10.59 -0.82
N ILE A 111 14.26 -9.55 -0.05
CA ILE A 111 12.90 -9.37 0.49
C ILE A 111 11.91 -9.08 -0.64
N SER A 112 12.30 -8.29 -1.65
CA SER A 112 11.43 -7.98 -2.80
C SER A 112 11.09 -9.22 -3.61
N ILE A 113 12.09 -10.06 -3.91
CA ILE A 113 11.88 -11.31 -4.66
C ILE A 113 10.99 -12.25 -3.85
N ALA A 114 11.29 -12.45 -2.57
CA ALA A 114 10.49 -13.31 -1.69
C ALA A 114 9.04 -12.81 -1.55
N ALA A 115 8.84 -11.49 -1.45
CA ALA A 115 7.51 -10.91 -1.38
C ALA A 115 6.70 -11.15 -2.66
N MET A 116 7.32 -10.93 -3.83
CA MET A 116 6.65 -11.18 -5.11
C MET A 116 6.36 -12.66 -5.33
N GLU A 117 7.28 -13.54 -4.93
CA GLU A 117 7.05 -14.99 -4.92
C GLU A 117 5.86 -15.38 -4.03
N ALA A 118 5.70 -14.71 -2.88
CA ALA A 118 4.54 -14.87 -2.00
C ALA A 118 3.26 -14.17 -2.50
N GLY A 119 3.25 -13.67 -3.74
CA GLY A 119 2.08 -13.05 -4.36
C GLY A 119 1.85 -11.57 -3.99
N LYS A 120 2.78 -10.94 -3.26
CA LYS A 120 2.67 -9.55 -2.78
C LYS A 120 3.21 -8.56 -3.80
N ASP A 121 2.55 -7.41 -3.92
CA ASP A 121 3.13 -6.26 -4.62
C ASP A 121 4.13 -5.51 -3.72
N VAL A 122 5.10 -4.83 -4.32
CA VAL A 122 6.27 -4.30 -3.59
C VAL A 122 6.52 -2.83 -3.90
N LEU A 123 6.61 -2.02 -2.84
CA LEU A 123 7.24 -0.71 -2.84
C LEU A 123 8.57 -0.78 -2.06
N CYS A 124 9.70 -0.53 -2.72
CA CYS A 124 11.03 -0.67 -2.12
C CYS A 124 11.79 0.66 -2.10
N GLU A 125 12.41 1.02 -0.98
CA GLU A 125 13.22 2.23 -0.87
C GLU A 125 14.44 2.24 -1.80
N LYS A 126 14.94 3.44 -2.05
CA LYS A 126 16.21 3.66 -2.74
C LYS A 126 17.38 3.67 -1.73
N PRO A 127 18.59 3.28 -2.14
CA PRO A 127 18.93 2.65 -3.42
C PRO A 127 18.36 1.22 -3.50
N MET A 128 17.97 0.80 -4.71
CA MET A 128 17.24 -0.46 -4.91
C MET A 128 18.06 -1.68 -4.52
N THR A 129 19.32 -1.79 -4.96
CA THR A 129 20.20 -2.93 -4.71
C THR A 129 21.66 -2.50 -4.58
N ARG A 130 22.53 -3.39 -4.12
CA ARG A 130 23.98 -3.15 -4.09
C ARG A 130 24.64 -3.46 -5.42
N PHE A 131 24.14 -4.48 -6.13
CA PHE A 131 24.69 -4.97 -7.39
C PHE A 131 23.65 -4.96 -8.52
N ILE A 132 24.13 -4.83 -9.76
CA ILE A 132 23.28 -4.83 -10.97
C ILE A 132 22.57 -6.19 -11.15
N ALA A 133 23.27 -7.29 -10.85
CA ALA A 133 22.70 -8.64 -10.94
C ALA A 133 21.46 -8.82 -10.05
N GLU A 134 21.49 -8.26 -8.83
CA GLU A 134 20.34 -8.25 -7.93
C GLU A 134 19.16 -7.49 -8.54
N GLY A 135 19.43 -6.32 -9.14
CA GLY A 135 18.38 -5.53 -9.81
C GLY A 135 17.74 -6.30 -10.97
N ARG A 136 18.55 -7.00 -11.79
CA ARG A 136 18.05 -7.89 -12.85
C ARG A 136 17.19 -9.02 -12.28
N ALA A 137 17.62 -9.65 -11.19
CA ALA A 137 16.85 -10.71 -10.54
C ALA A 137 15.47 -10.22 -10.04
N VAL A 138 15.40 -9.01 -9.48
CA VAL A 138 14.11 -8.41 -9.09
C VAL A 138 13.21 -8.17 -10.29
N VAL A 139 13.74 -7.66 -11.41
CA VAL A 139 12.97 -7.47 -12.65
C VAL A 139 12.40 -8.79 -13.17
N GLU A 140 13.21 -9.85 -13.17
CA GLU A 140 12.75 -11.17 -13.61
C GLU A 140 11.72 -11.77 -12.65
N ALA A 141 11.87 -11.57 -11.34
CA ALA A 141 10.86 -11.99 -10.36
C ALA A 141 9.53 -11.26 -10.55
N ALA A 142 9.55 -9.93 -10.76
CA ALA A 142 8.35 -9.15 -11.04
C ALA A 142 7.59 -9.67 -12.27
N LYS A 143 8.32 -9.98 -13.35
CA LYS A 143 7.74 -10.59 -14.56
C LYS A 143 7.20 -12.00 -14.31
N ARG A 144 8.01 -12.86 -13.68
CA ARG A 144 7.69 -14.27 -13.42
C ARG A 144 6.42 -14.42 -12.59
N TYR A 145 6.34 -13.69 -11.48
CA TYR A 145 5.22 -13.77 -10.55
C TYR A 145 4.09 -12.79 -10.88
N LYS A 146 4.23 -12.02 -11.97
CA LYS A 146 3.24 -11.03 -12.45
C LYS A 146 2.82 -10.07 -11.32
N ARG A 147 3.81 -9.52 -10.62
CA ARG A 147 3.64 -8.60 -9.49
C ARG A 147 4.11 -7.19 -9.84
N ILE A 148 3.55 -6.21 -9.15
CA ILE A 148 3.96 -4.83 -9.27
C ILE A 148 5.17 -4.61 -8.36
N PHE A 149 6.25 -4.08 -8.94
CA PHE A 149 7.42 -3.63 -8.20
C PHE A 149 7.69 -2.16 -8.51
N GLN A 150 7.77 -1.34 -7.47
CA GLN A 150 8.07 0.09 -7.58
C GLN A 150 9.21 0.48 -6.64
N ILE A 151 10.13 1.30 -7.14
CA ILE A 151 11.18 1.93 -6.34
C ILE A 151 10.67 3.27 -5.80
N GLY A 152 10.87 3.53 -4.52
CA GLY A 152 10.53 4.76 -3.78
C GLY A 152 11.32 5.99 -4.24
N THR A 153 11.19 6.36 -5.50
CA THR A 153 11.80 7.57 -6.08
C THR A 153 10.83 8.74 -5.98
N TYR A 154 10.55 9.21 -4.76
CA TYR A 154 9.48 10.17 -4.45
C TYR A 154 9.55 11.49 -5.23
N GLY A 155 10.72 11.86 -5.77
CA GLY A 155 10.86 13.03 -6.65
C GLY A 155 10.22 12.88 -8.04
N ARG A 156 9.84 11.68 -8.48
CA ARG A 156 9.35 11.40 -9.85
C ARG A 156 7.83 11.36 -10.00
N PHE A 157 7.06 11.21 -8.91
CA PHE A 157 5.62 10.92 -8.98
C PHE A 157 4.72 12.14 -8.72
N GLY A 158 5.12 13.31 -9.22
CA GLY A 158 4.34 14.54 -9.03
C GLY A 158 4.25 15.01 -7.56
N SER A 159 5.00 14.39 -6.65
CA SER A 159 5.01 14.74 -5.23
C SER A 159 5.81 16.02 -4.94
N SER A 160 6.53 16.56 -5.93
CA SER A 160 7.25 17.82 -5.75
C SER A 160 6.26 18.98 -5.70
N LYS A 161 6.07 19.55 -4.51
CA LYS A 161 5.32 20.80 -4.32
C LYS A 161 6.16 22.05 -4.61
N ASN A 162 7.45 21.88 -4.91
CA ASN A 162 8.35 22.99 -5.20
C ASN A 162 8.00 23.56 -6.59
N PRO A 163 7.58 24.84 -6.69
CA PRO A 163 7.20 25.45 -7.97
C PRO A 163 8.33 25.42 -9.01
N GLY A 164 9.59 25.53 -8.58
CA GLY A 164 10.77 25.44 -9.45
C GLY A 164 10.92 24.07 -10.07
N ASN A 165 10.77 22.98 -9.30
CA ASN A 165 10.84 21.62 -9.86
C ASN A 165 9.69 21.35 -10.84
N ILE A 166 8.47 21.83 -10.52
CA ILE A 166 7.31 21.72 -11.41
C ILE A 166 7.57 22.49 -12.71
N LEU A 167 8.10 23.72 -12.62
CA LEU A 167 8.44 24.53 -13.78
C LEU A 167 9.53 23.88 -14.64
N THR A 168 10.60 23.37 -14.03
CA THR A 168 11.65 22.62 -14.72
C THR A 168 11.06 21.44 -15.50
N HIS A 169 10.16 20.65 -14.88
CA HIS A 169 9.47 19.57 -15.58
C HIS A 169 8.63 20.07 -16.77
N LYS A 170 7.93 21.20 -16.62
CA LYS A 170 7.14 21.81 -17.71
C LYS A 170 8.03 22.30 -18.86
N ILE A 171 9.14 22.96 -18.56
CA ILE A 171 10.11 23.44 -19.56
C ILE A 171 10.72 22.25 -20.32
N MET A 172 11.13 21.21 -19.60
CA MET A 172 11.66 19.98 -20.22
C MET A 172 10.61 19.31 -21.11
N ARG A 173 9.36 19.16 -20.62
CA ARG A 173 8.27 18.49 -21.36
C ARG A 173 7.76 19.27 -22.56
N SER A 174 7.77 20.60 -22.51
CA SER A 174 7.30 21.47 -23.59
C SER A 174 8.26 21.53 -24.79
N GLY A 175 9.48 21.03 -24.65
CA GLY A 175 10.50 21.16 -25.70
C GLY A 175 11.08 22.58 -25.82
N LEU A 176 10.77 23.48 -24.89
CA LEU A 176 11.28 24.86 -24.89
C LEU A 176 12.82 24.93 -24.84
N LEU A 177 13.45 23.92 -24.23
CA LEU A 177 14.91 23.82 -24.17
C LEU A 177 15.58 23.44 -25.50
N LYS A 178 14.81 23.13 -26.56
CA LYS A 178 15.23 22.74 -27.92
C LYS A 178 16.39 21.73 -27.97
N ASP A 179 17.60 22.20 -27.74
CA ASP A 179 18.85 21.43 -27.71
C ASP A 179 19.51 21.53 -26.32
N CYS A 180 19.19 20.58 -25.42
CA CYS A 180 19.80 20.51 -24.09
C CYS A 180 21.15 19.78 -24.18
N LYS A 181 22.24 20.53 -24.36
CA LYS A 181 23.60 19.99 -24.54
C LYS A 181 24.21 19.33 -23.30
N GLY A 182 23.65 19.58 -22.12
CA GLY A 182 24.18 19.02 -20.88
C GLY A 182 23.34 19.39 -19.66
N VAL A 183 23.41 18.54 -18.63
CA VAL A 183 22.74 18.75 -17.34
C VAL A 183 23.80 18.77 -16.26
N HIS A 184 23.90 19.89 -15.55
CA HIS A 184 24.78 20.02 -14.40
C HIS A 184 23.99 19.75 -13.11
N ILE A 185 24.32 18.66 -12.44
CA ILE A 185 23.72 18.30 -11.15
C ILE A 185 24.69 18.70 -10.04
N LYS A 186 24.36 19.78 -9.31
CA LYS A 186 25.08 20.13 -8.08
C LYS A 186 24.65 19.18 -6.96
N ARG A 187 25.63 18.61 -6.28
CA ARG A 187 25.42 17.87 -5.03
C ARG A 187 25.15 18.83 -3.89
#